data_AF-A0A9C9SD42-F1
#
_entry.id   AF-A0A9C9SD42-F1
#
_cell.length_a   1.000
_cell.length_b   1.000
_cell.length_c   1.000
_cell.angle_alpha   90.00
_cell.angle_beta   90.00
_cell.angle_gamma   90.00
#
_symmetry.space_group_name_H-M   'P 1'
#
loop_
_entity.id
_entity.type
_entity.pdbx_description
1 polymer ?
#
loop_
_entity_poly.entity_id
_entity_poly.type
_entity_poly.pdbx_seq_one_letter_code
_entity_poly.pdbx_strand_id
1 'polypeptide(L)'
;MGRSHLHFLCLVLALHAVSGWSTACATSSVEALLHQGNYDAAVDAAMKTPSHPLNRLIKHVRQQQLAERPMWRSLIHYRKGISGKWSSQVDAKQFFLSRRGKHDPERELEATVAAMFAKRPRKPLRLTAYCRFVARRQWLSEQLGGLGSLLPRQNCEEFKRYQKFLGTEVLTVIFPAAQPNSPSSAFGHTLLRVDRLNQNPETRMLNMSINFAAEVPENVSTPGYIIGGLAGGFEGKFRILPYYMKLREYRQIDSRDIWEYQLDLEPEQIDMILRHAYEMLIAHYDYYFFSENCSYHLLSLLDVAFPERPLIDQFPLWTIPIDTIRVLDSRGLVKKVRYTPSMTRIIKQRQRVLD
;
A
#
# COMPACT_ATOMS: atom_id res chain seq x y z
N MET A 1 27.27 -72.30 39.17
CA MET A 1 25.87 -71.90 39.43
C MET A 1 25.65 -70.53 38.80
N GLY A 2 24.77 -70.48 37.79
CA GLY A 2 24.05 -69.35 37.12
C GLY A 2 24.68 -67.94 37.00
N ARG A 3 24.47 -67.14 35.95
CA ARG A 3 23.63 -67.19 34.75
C ARG A 3 24.02 -65.95 33.91
N SER A 4 24.31 -66.15 32.61
CA SER A 4 23.65 -65.47 31.47
C SER A 4 23.86 -63.95 31.22
N HIS A 5 24.62 -63.60 30.16
CA HIS A 5 24.15 -63.05 28.85
C HIS A 5 23.96 -61.50 28.86
N LEU A 6 24.39 -60.69 27.89
CA LEU A 6 24.12 -60.78 26.44
C LEU A 6 24.95 -59.71 25.66
N HIS A 7 25.49 -60.10 24.49
CA HIS A 7 25.85 -59.41 23.21
C HIS A 7 26.11 -57.87 23.13
N PHE A 8 27.00 -57.33 22.28
CA PHE A 8 27.07 -57.53 20.81
C PHE A 8 28.39 -57.01 20.20
N LEU A 9 28.81 -57.69 19.13
CA LEU A 9 29.99 -57.47 18.28
C LEU A 9 29.99 -56.11 17.55
N CYS A 10 31.19 -55.57 17.29
CA CYS A 10 31.46 -54.78 16.08
C CYS A 10 32.83 -55.22 15.52
N LEU A 11 32.78 -56.06 14.47
CA LEU A 11 33.95 -56.56 13.74
C LEU A 11 34.12 -55.75 12.45
N VAL A 12 35.39 -55.46 12.17
CA VAL A 12 35.99 -54.72 11.05
C VAL A 12 35.66 -55.36 9.69
N LEU A 13 35.46 -54.56 8.62
CA LEU A 13 36.26 -54.58 7.37
C LEU A 13 35.59 -53.81 6.23
N ALA A 14 36.37 -52.86 5.70
CA ALA A 14 36.11 -52.08 4.50
C ALA A 14 36.28 -52.93 3.23
N LEU A 15 35.39 -52.79 2.26
CA LEU A 15 35.69 -53.01 0.84
C LEU A 15 34.68 -52.29 -0.07
N HIS A 16 35.19 -51.28 -0.78
CA HIS A 16 34.85 -50.91 -2.17
C HIS A 16 33.38 -50.63 -2.54
N ALA A 17 33.01 -49.35 -2.52
CA ALA A 17 32.14 -48.77 -3.55
C ALA A 17 32.34 -47.24 -3.60
N VAL A 18 33.23 -46.79 -4.48
CA VAL A 18 33.22 -45.41 -4.98
C VAL A 18 31.95 -45.27 -5.81
N SER A 19 30.89 -44.74 -5.20
CA SER A 19 29.74 -44.21 -5.93
C SER A 19 29.70 -42.72 -5.62
N GLY A 20 29.99 -41.93 -6.64
CA GLY A 20 29.90 -40.48 -6.58
C GLY A 20 28.47 -40.08 -6.26
N TRP A 21 28.22 -39.72 -5.01
CA TRP A 21 27.07 -38.91 -4.66
C TRP A 21 27.39 -37.50 -5.12
N SER A 22 27.22 -37.28 -6.43
CA SER A 22 26.86 -35.96 -6.91
C SER A 22 25.55 -35.63 -6.22
N THR A 23 25.62 -34.83 -5.17
CA THR A 23 24.48 -34.05 -4.68
C THR A 23 24.12 -33.06 -5.78
N ALA A 24 23.52 -33.59 -6.86
CA ALA A 24 22.79 -32.79 -7.82
C ALA A 24 21.67 -32.13 -7.02
N CYS A 25 21.94 -30.92 -6.57
CA CYS A 25 20.95 -30.05 -5.94
C CYS A 25 19.82 -29.96 -6.96
N ALA A 26 18.72 -30.68 -6.71
CA ALA A 26 17.60 -30.76 -7.64
C ALA A 26 17.15 -29.32 -7.93
N THR A 27 17.47 -28.82 -9.12
CA THR A 27 17.08 -27.47 -9.53
C THR A 27 15.56 -27.45 -9.56
N SER A 28 14.97 -26.79 -8.57
CA SER A 28 13.51 -26.70 -8.46
C SER A 28 12.94 -26.06 -9.72
N SER A 29 11.89 -26.65 -10.29
CA SER A 29 11.25 -26.08 -11.48
C SER A 29 10.66 -24.69 -11.16
N VAL A 30 10.44 -23.88 -12.20
CA VAL A 30 9.82 -22.56 -12.06
C VAL A 30 8.48 -22.67 -11.33
N GLU A 31 7.66 -23.66 -11.69
CA GLU A 31 6.34 -23.90 -11.09
C GLU A 31 6.42 -24.26 -9.61
N ALA A 32 7.40 -25.09 -9.22
CA ALA A 32 7.62 -25.44 -7.83
C ALA A 32 7.97 -24.20 -6.98
N LEU A 33 8.85 -23.33 -7.50
CA LEU A 33 9.26 -22.09 -6.85
C LEU A 33 8.11 -21.08 -6.76
N LEU A 34 7.31 -20.93 -7.82
CA LEU A 34 6.10 -20.12 -7.83
C LEU A 34 5.08 -20.61 -6.79
N HIS A 35 4.87 -21.93 -6.70
CA HIS A 35 3.98 -22.53 -5.71
C HIS A 35 4.47 -22.28 -4.27
N GLN A 36 5.79 -22.34 -4.06
CA GLN A 36 6.43 -22.02 -2.78
C GLN A 36 6.45 -20.52 -2.45
N GLY A 37 6.11 -19.64 -3.42
CA GLY A 37 6.14 -18.19 -3.25
C GLY A 37 7.56 -17.63 -3.18
N ASN A 38 8.55 -18.37 -3.70
CA ASN A 38 9.92 -17.92 -3.81
C ASN A 38 10.12 -17.29 -5.20
N TYR A 39 9.62 -16.07 -5.36
CA TYR A 39 9.53 -15.42 -6.67
C TYR A 39 10.91 -15.00 -7.20
N ASP A 40 11.85 -14.60 -6.34
CA ASP A 40 13.23 -14.31 -6.73
C ASP A 40 13.89 -15.52 -7.39
N ALA A 41 13.80 -16.70 -6.75
CA ALA A 41 14.35 -17.93 -7.31
C ALA A 41 13.58 -18.38 -8.57
N ALA A 42 12.26 -18.17 -8.63
CA ALA A 42 11.47 -18.48 -9.81
C ALA A 42 11.91 -17.66 -11.04
N VAL A 43 12.26 -16.39 -10.84
CA VAL A 43 12.85 -15.53 -11.87
C VAL A 43 14.20 -16.11 -12.32
N ASP A 44 15.10 -16.41 -11.39
CA ASP A 44 16.43 -16.94 -11.73
C ASP A 44 16.35 -18.28 -12.48
N ALA A 45 15.43 -19.17 -12.08
CA ALA A 45 15.16 -20.43 -12.77
C ALA A 45 14.54 -20.23 -14.17
N ALA A 46 13.60 -19.29 -14.30
CA ALA A 46 13.00 -18.96 -15.58
C ALA A 46 14.02 -18.34 -16.55
N MET A 47 14.96 -17.54 -16.07
CA MET A 47 16.03 -16.97 -16.90
C MET A 47 16.93 -18.05 -17.52
N LYS A 48 17.07 -19.21 -16.87
CA LYS A 48 17.77 -20.40 -17.38
C LYS A 48 16.89 -21.31 -18.25
N THR A 49 15.60 -20.99 -18.40
CA THR A 49 14.61 -21.81 -19.11
C THR A 49 13.93 -20.98 -20.22
N PRO A 50 14.56 -20.81 -21.41
CA PRO A 50 14.06 -19.91 -22.46
C PRO A 50 12.64 -20.21 -22.97
N SER A 51 12.20 -21.47 -22.87
CA SER A 51 10.86 -21.91 -23.27
C SER A 51 9.75 -21.44 -22.32
N HIS A 52 10.08 -21.11 -21.07
CA HIS A 52 9.08 -20.71 -20.08
C HIS A 52 8.61 -19.26 -20.35
N PRO A 53 7.30 -18.96 -20.37
CA PRO A 53 6.78 -17.61 -20.69
C PRO A 53 7.37 -16.49 -19.84
N LEU A 54 7.59 -16.74 -18.54
CA LEU A 54 8.24 -15.79 -17.61
C LEU A 54 9.60 -15.30 -18.12
N ASN A 55 10.40 -16.12 -18.81
CA ASN A 55 11.68 -15.70 -19.37
C ASN A 55 11.52 -14.49 -20.30
N ARG A 56 10.56 -14.58 -21.23
CA ARG A 56 10.30 -13.52 -22.21
C ARG A 56 9.82 -12.24 -21.53
N LEU A 57 8.94 -12.38 -20.53
CA LEU A 57 8.45 -11.23 -19.76
C LEU A 57 9.57 -10.56 -18.97
N ILE A 58 10.42 -11.32 -18.28
CA ILE A 58 11.54 -10.75 -17.50
C ILE A 58 12.54 -10.04 -18.42
N LYS A 59 12.88 -10.64 -19.57
CA LYS A 59 13.73 -9.96 -20.57
C LYS A 59 13.12 -8.65 -21.05
N HIS A 60 11.82 -8.64 -21.33
CA HIS A 60 11.12 -7.44 -21.78
C HIS A 60 11.12 -6.34 -20.72
N VAL A 61 10.75 -6.64 -19.47
CA VAL A 61 10.70 -5.61 -18.41
C VAL A 61 12.08 -5.03 -18.10
N ARG A 62 13.14 -5.84 -18.18
CA ARG A 62 14.54 -5.37 -18.08
C ARG A 62 14.92 -4.47 -19.25
N GLN A 63 14.67 -4.92 -20.48
CA GLN A 63 15.01 -4.17 -21.69
C GLN A 63 14.31 -2.81 -21.75
N GLN A 64 13.06 -2.74 -21.28
CA GLN A 64 12.28 -1.51 -21.22
C GLN A 64 12.55 -0.65 -19.97
N GLN A 65 13.47 -1.10 -19.10
CA GLN A 65 13.84 -0.45 -17.84
C GLN A 65 12.60 -0.07 -17.02
N LEU A 66 11.62 -0.97 -16.96
CA LEU A 66 10.33 -0.67 -16.34
C LEU A 66 10.45 -0.35 -14.84
N ALA A 67 11.48 -0.87 -14.17
CA ALA A 67 11.77 -0.57 -12.77
C ALA A 67 12.17 0.90 -12.54
N GLU A 68 12.59 1.61 -13.59
CA GLU A 68 12.94 3.03 -13.51
C GLU A 68 11.76 3.97 -13.75
N ARG A 69 10.60 3.43 -14.17
CA ARG A 69 9.43 4.23 -14.48
C ARG A 69 8.86 4.89 -13.23
N PRO A 70 8.47 6.18 -13.27
CA PRO A 70 7.94 6.87 -12.10
C PRO A 70 6.68 6.23 -11.52
N MET A 71 5.85 5.62 -12.38
CA MET A 71 4.65 4.90 -11.94
C MET A 71 4.99 3.65 -11.11
N TRP A 72 6.02 2.89 -11.50
CA TRP A 72 6.50 1.78 -10.68
C TRP A 72 6.97 2.25 -9.30
N ARG A 73 7.70 3.37 -9.28
CA ARG A 73 8.18 3.98 -8.03
C ARG A 73 7.03 4.41 -7.12
N SER A 74 5.98 4.98 -7.70
CA SER A 74 4.79 5.41 -6.96
C SER A 74 3.99 4.22 -6.40
N LEU A 75 3.81 3.15 -7.18
CA LEU A 75 3.11 1.93 -6.74
C LEU A 75 3.78 1.25 -5.53
N ILE A 76 5.11 1.33 -5.44
CA ILE A 76 5.88 0.70 -4.36
C ILE A 76 6.32 1.73 -3.30
N HIS A 77 5.97 3.00 -3.45
CA HIS A 77 6.36 4.11 -2.56
C HIS A 77 7.89 4.23 -2.42
N TYR A 78 8.64 4.08 -3.50
CA TYR A 78 10.08 4.29 -3.50
C TYR A 78 10.45 5.78 -3.43
N ARG A 79 11.35 6.12 -2.50
CA ARG A 79 12.02 7.41 -2.42
C ARG A 79 13.53 7.25 -2.41
N LYS A 80 14.23 8.29 -2.84
CA LYS A 80 15.68 8.36 -2.67
C LYS A 80 15.97 8.81 -1.25
N GLY A 81 16.74 8.02 -0.51
CA GLY A 81 17.31 8.47 0.75
C GLY A 81 18.44 9.47 0.51
N ILE A 82 19.02 9.99 1.61
CA ILE A 82 20.16 10.93 1.57
C ILE A 82 21.35 10.36 0.76
N SER A 83 21.54 9.04 0.81
CA SER A 83 22.58 8.35 0.02
C SER A 83 22.28 8.25 -1.49
N GLY A 84 21.16 8.78 -1.95
CA GLY A 84 20.69 8.67 -3.34
C GLY A 84 20.11 7.31 -3.72
N LYS A 85 20.16 6.33 -2.81
CA LYS A 85 19.62 4.97 -3.02
C LYS A 85 18.11 4.95 -2.85
N TRP A 86 17.45 4.13 -3.66
CA TRP A 86 16.01 3.90 -3.55
C TRP A 86 15.67 3.04 -2.33
N SER A 87 14.64 3.45 -1.59
CA SER A 87 14.02 2.68 -0.52
C SER A 87 12.52 2.92 -0.53
N SER A 88 11.75 1.84 -0.41
CA SER A 88 10.31 1.95 -0.20
C SER A 88 10.05 2.45 1.22
N GLN A 89 9.07 3.33 1.35
CA GLN A 89 8.55 3.79 2.63
C GLN A 89 7.65 2.74 3.30
N VAL A 90 7.22 1.70 2.59
CA VAL A 90 6.41 0.64 3.18
C VAL A 90 7.28 -0.26 4.06
N ASP A 91 6.86 -0.50 5.29
CA ASP A 91 7.57 -1.34 6.27
C ASP A 91 7.04 -2.78 6.31
N ALA A 92 5.81 -2.98 5.86
CA ALA A 92 5.16 -4.28 5.80
C ALA A 92 5.89 -5.27 4.88
N LYS A 93 6.59 -6.26 5.45
CA LYS A 93 7.27 -7.32 4.69
C LYS A 93 6.36 -8.05 3.70
N GLN A 94 5.08 -8.27 4.05
CA GLN A 94 4.10 -8.93 3.19
C GLN A 94 3.68 -8.12 1.95
N PHE A 95 4.00 -6.83 1.91
CA PHE A 95 3.76 -5.94 0.76
C PHE A 95 4.74 -6.22 -0.39
N PHE A 96 5.96 -6.67 -0.07
CA PHE A 96 6.98 -6.99 -1.07
C PHE A 96 6.85 -8.44 -1.55
N LEU A 97 7.16 -8.64 -2.83
CA LEU A 97 7.21 -9.95 -3.46
C LEU A 97 8.65 -10.47 -3.57
N SER A 98 9.63 -9.57 -3.63
CA SER A 98 11.04 -9.90 -3.48
C SER A 98 11.48 -9.74 -2.04
N ARG A 99 12.41 -10.59 -1.58
CA ARG A 99 13.08 -10.37 -0.29
C ARG A 99 13.91 -9.10 -0.25
N ARG A 100 14.35 -8.63 -1.42
CA ARG A 100 15.10 -7.38 -1.60
C ARG A 100 14.19 -6.21 -1.96
N GLY A 101 12.89 -6.44 -2.06
CA GLY A 101 11.95 -5.50 -2.66
C GLY A 101 11.92 -4.14 -1.97
N LYS A 102 12.18 -4.05 -0.66
CA LYS A 102 12.23 -2.74 0.01
C LYS A 102 13.30 -1.80 -0.57
N HIS A 103 14.40 -2.31 -1.11
CA HIS A 103 15.56 -1.50 -1.54
C HIS A 103 16.00 -1.75 -2.98
N ASP A 104 15.27 -2.58 -3.72
CA ASP A 104 15.66 -3.04 -5.05
C ASP A 104 14.43 -3.00 -5.99
N PRO A 105 14.18 -1.85 -6.65
CA PRO A 105 13.05 -1.66 -7.55
C PRO A 105 12.99 -2.68 -8.68
N GLU A 106 14.15 -3.11 -9.19
CA GLU A 106 14.24 -4.09 -10.28
C GLU A 106 13.84 -5.48 -9.77
N ARG A 107 14.41 -5.92 -8.65
CA ARG A 107 14.04 -7.23 -8.07
C ARG A 107 12.58 -7.29 -7.64
N GLU A 108 12.02 -6.22 -7.08
CA GLU A 108 10.59 -6.19 -6.76
C GLU A 108 9.72 -6.29 -8.01
N LEU A 109 10.13 -5.65 -9.11
CA LEU A 109 9.38 -5.73 -10.36
C LEU A 109 9.41 -7.14 -10.93
N GLU A 110 10.59 -7.75 -11.01
CA GLU A 110 10.76 -9.11 -11.50
C GLU A 110 9.96 -10.12 -10.67
N ALA A 111 10.04 -10.01 -9.35
CA ALA A 111 9.26 -10.82 -8.43
C ALA A 111 7.75 -10.57 -8.61
N THR A 112 7.34 -9.35 -8.92
CA THR A 112 5.96 -9.00 -9.27
C THR A 112 5.50 -9.71 -10.53
N VAL A 113 6.29 -9.68 -11.61
CA VAL A 113 5.99 -10.42 -12.86
C VAL A 113 5.87 -11.91 -12.58
N ALA A 114 6.81 -12.50 -11.84
CA ALA A 114 6.78 -13.92 -11.48
C ALA A 114 5.54 -14.26 -10.65
N ALA A 115 5.21 -13.45 -9.65
CA ALA A 115 4.08 -13.70 -8.76
C ALA A 115 2.72 -13.66 -9.48
N MET A 116 2.60 -12.99 -10.64
CA MET A 116 1.39 -13.06 -11.47
C MET A 116 1.07 -14.49 -11.93
N PHE A 117 2.08 -15.37 -12.02
CA PHE A 117 1.90 -16.78 -12.37
C PHE A 117 1.47 -17.65 -11.19
N ALA A 118 1.56 -17.15 -9.95
CA ALA A 118 1.25 -17.92 -8.76
C ALA A 118 -0.26 -18.16 -8.64
N LYS A 119 -0.65 -19.44 -8.51
CA LYS A 119 -2.04 -19.86 -8.33
C LYS A 119 -2.44 -20.12 -6.88
N ARG A 120 -1.46 -20.17 -5.96
CA ARG A 120 -1.70 -20.48 -4.55
C ARG A 120 -2.04 -19.21 -3.76
N PRO A 121 -3.22 -19.12 -3.14
CA PRO A 121 -3.55 -17.99 -2.28
C PRO A 121 -2.67 -17.97 -1.01
N ARG A 122 -2.29 -16.77 -0.56
CA ARG A 122 -1.39 -16.57 0.58
C ARG A 122 -1.91 -15.52 1.56
N LYS A 123 -1.51 -15.64 2.83
CA LYS A 123 -1.72 -14.62 3.86
C LYS A 123 -1.10 -13.27 3.43
N PRO A 124 -1.59 -12.12 3.95
CA PRO A 124 -2.62 -12.01 5.00
C PRO A 124 -4.06 -12.16 4.47
N LEU A 125 -4.35 -11.79 3.23
CA LEU A 125 -5.71 -11.78 2.68
C LEU A 125 -6.21 -13.13 2.14
N ARG A 126 -5.36 -14.16 2.10
CA ARG A 126 -5.65 -15.46 1.45
C ARG A 126 -6.04 -15.28 -0.03
N LEU A 127 -5.32 -14.41 -0.73
CA LEU A 127 -5.45 -14.14 -2.16
C LEU A 127 -4.16 -14.53 -2.90
N THR A 128 -4.25 -14.81 -4.20
CA THR A 128 -3.06 -14.90 -5.05
C THR A 128 -2.46 -13.52 -5.23
N ALA A 129 -1.16 -13.44 -5.56
CA ALA A 129 -0.51 -12.15 -5.82
C ALA A 129 -1.20 -11.40 -6.98
N TYR A 130 -1.66 -12.13 -8.00
CA TYR A 130 -2.45 -11.59 -9.12
C TYR A 130 -3.73 -10.86 -8.69
N CYS A 131 -4.41 -11.34 -7.63
CA CYS A 131 -5.63 -10.72 -7.12
C CYS A 131 -5.41 -9.76 -5.95
N ARG A 132 -4.23 -9.80 -5.34
CA ARG A 132 -3.85 -8.88 -4.27
C ARG A 132 -3.29 -7.58 -4.83
N PHE A 133 -2.40 -7.67 -5.82
CA PHE A 133 -1.70 -6.52 -6.40
C PHE A 133 -2.33 -6.12 -7.74
N VAL A 134 -3.57 -5.63 -7.66
CA VAL A 134 -4.40 -5.28 -8.82
C VAL A 134 -3.98 -4.00 -9.52
N ALA A 135 -3.35 -3.05 -8.83
CA ALA A 135 -2.79 -1.83 -9.40
C ALA A 135 -1.49 -2.16 -10.14
N ARG A 136 -0.58 -2.91 -9.50
CA ARG A 136 0.66 -3.38 -10.13
C ARG A 136 0.37 -4.23 -11.36
N ARG A 137 -0.63 -5.12 -11.27
CA ARG A 137 -1.07 -5.94 -12.40
C ARG A 137 -1.63 -5.08 -13.54
N GLN A 138 -2.48 -4.11 -13.23
CA GLN A 138 -3.07 -3.21 -14.23
C GLN A 138 -1.96 -2.48 -14.99
N TRP A 139 -1.07 -1.80 -14.26
CA TRP A 139 0.06 -1.09 -14.85
C TRP A 139 0.98 -2.03 -15.63
N LEU A 140 1.35 -3.18 -15.07
CA LEU A 140 2.18 -4.16 -15.76
C LEU A 140 1.53 -4.63 -17.08
N SER A 141 0.23 -4.89 -17.08
CA SER A 141 -0.49 -5.32 -18.29
C SER A 141 -0.44 -4.25 -19.38
N GLU A 142 -0.53 -2.97 -19.03
CA GLU A 142 -0.40 -1.85 -19.96
C GLU A 142 1.02 -1.77 -20.54
N GLN A 143 2.05 -1.91 -19.68
CA GLN A 143 3.45 -1.83 -20.13
C GLN A 143 3.89 -3.02 -20.99
N LEU A 144 3.31 -4.21 -20.77
CA LEU A 144 3.67 -5.41 -21.53
C LEU A 144 3.05 -5.45 -22.94
N GLY A 145 2.05 -4.63 -23.23
CA GLY A 145 1.33 -4.63 -24.51
C GLY A 145 0.89 -6.04 -24.92
N GLY A 146 1.25 -6.48 -26.14
CA GLY A 146 0.91 -7.81 -26.66
C GLY A 146 1.45 -8.98 -25.81
N LEU A 147 2.55 -8.79 -25.08
CA LEU A 147 3.11 -9.81 -24.18
C LEU A 147 2.25 -10.03 -22.93
N GLY A 148 1.34 -9.10 -22.61
CA GLY A 148 0.42 -9.24 -21.48
C GLY A 148 -0.47 -10.49 -21.58
N SER A 149 -0.68 -11.01 -22.79
CA SER A 149 -1.39 -12.28 -23.02
C SER A 149 -0.69 -13.52 -22.42
N LEU A 150 0.61 -13.42 -22.10
CA LEU A 150 1.36 -14.48 -21.42
C LEU A 150 1.08 -14.57 -19.92
N LEU A 151 0.52 -13.51 -19.32
CA LEU A 151 0.11 -13.55 -17.92
C LEU A 151 -1.15 -14.40 -17.76
N PRO A 152 -1.17 -15.36 -16.82
CA PRO A 152 -2.35 -16.18 -16.62
C PRO A 152 -3.49 -15.35 -16.06
N ARG A 153 -4.67 -15.43 -16.68
CA ARG A 153 -5.87 -14.78 -16.18
C ARG A 153 -6.39 -15.53 -14.95
N GLN A 154 -6.68 -14.79 -13.89
CA GLN A 154 -7.35 -15.31 -12.69
C GLN A 154 -8.58 -14.47 -12.38
N ASN A 155 -9.58 -15.11 -11.77
CA ASN A 155 -10.79 -14.42 -11.35
C ASN A 155 -10.62 -13.84 -9.93
N CYS A 156 -10.73 -12.52 -9.80
CA CYS A 156 -10.51 -11.81 -8.52
C CYS A 156 -11.82 -11.29 -7.95
N GLU A 157 -12.67 -12.20 -7.46
CA GLU A 157 -14.01 -11.87 -6.96
C GLU A 157 -14.00 -10.88 -5.78
N GLU A 158 -13.04 -11.00 -4.85
CA GLU A 158 -12.93 -10.06 -3.73
C GLU A 158 -12.62 -8.63 -4.19
N PHE A 159 -11.80 -8.47 -5.23
CA PHE A 159 -11.54 -7.15 -5.82
C PHE A 159 -12.76 -6.61 -6.58
N LYS A 160 -13.50 -7.46 -7.30
CA LYS A 160 -14.77 -7.04 -7.94
C LYS A 160 -15.80 -6.57 -6.91
N ARG A 161 -15.92 -7.28 -5.78
CA ARG A 161 -16.79 -6.88 -4.66
C ARG A 161 -16.34 -5.54 -4.08
N TYR A 162 -15.03 -5.37 -3.87
CA TYR A 162 -14.44 -4.10 -3.44
C TYR A 162 -14.81 -2.93 -4.37
N GLN A 163 -14.59 -3.08 -5.67
CA GLN A 163 -14.93 -2.05 -6.67
C GLN A 163 -16.43 -1.73 -6.66
N LYS A 164 -17.29 -2.75 -6.64
CA LYS A 164 -18.74 -2.57 -6.57
C LYS A 164 -19.19 -1.88 -5.29
N PHE A 165 -18.59 -2.25 -4.15
CA PHE A 165 -18.90 -1.69 -2.85
C PHE A 165 -18.57 -0.19 -2.79
N LEU A 166 -17.40 0.22 -3.30
CA LEU A 166 -17.03 1.63 -3.38
C LEU A 166 -17.88 2.37 -4.44
N GLY A 167 -18.10 1.77 -5.61
CA GLY A 167 -18.99 2.26 -6.66
C GLY A 167 -18.83 3.75 -6.95
N THR A 168 -17.60 4.17 -7.24
CA THR A 168 -17.10 5.55 -7.12
C THR A 168 -16.89 6.22 -8.46
N GLU A 169 -17.17 7.51 -8.52
CA GLU A 169 -16.93 8.34 -9.69
C GLU A 169 -16.17 9.63 -9.36
N VAL A 170 -16.08 9.99 -8.08
CA VAL A 170 -15.46 11.24 -7.62
C VAL A 170 -14.64 10.98 -6.37
N LEU A 171 -13.48 11.62 -6.26
CA LEU A 171 -12.68 11.62 -5.04
C LEU A 171 -12.65 13.02 -4.43
N THR A 172 -12.90 13.10 -3.13
CA THR A 172 -12.95 14.38 -2.40
C THR A 172 -12.03 14.30 -1.18
N VAL A 173 -11.04 15.18 -1.10
CA VAL A 173 -10.21 15.32 0.10
C VAL A 173 -11.00 16.09 1.15
N ILE A 174 -11.16 15.51 2.33
CA ILE A 174 -11.81 16.13 3.48
C ILE A 174 -10.71 16.59 4.44
N PHE A 175 -10.78 17.85 4.85
CA PHE A 175 -9.87 18.48 5.79
C PHE A 175 -10.65 19.05 6.98
N PRO A 176 -10.73 18.33 8.10
CA PRO A 176 -11.18 18.87 9.37
C PRO A 176 -10.11 19.81 9.94
N ALA A 177 -10.52 21.03 10.29
CA ALA A 177 -9.62 22.05 10.80
C ALA A 177 -8.92 21.63 12.11
N ALA A 178 -7.80 22.28 12.40
CA ALA A 178 -7.03 22.07 13.62
C ALA A 178 -7.87 22.26 14.90
N GLN A 179 -7.63 21.37 15.87
CA GLN A 179 -8.13 21.50 17.24
C GLN A 179 -6.92 21.70 18.16
N PRO A 180 -6.65 22.92 18.66
CA PRO A 180 -5.43 23.22 19.41
C PRO A 180 -5.27 22.41 20.70
N ASN A 181 -6.38 21.90 21.26
CA ASN A 181 -6.41 21.26 22.58
C ASN A 181 -6.01 19.77 22.56
N SER A 182 -5.59 19.21 21.43
CA SER A 182 -5.08 17.83 21.34
C SER A 182 -3.86 17.74 20.43
N PRO A 183 -2.69 17.21 20.90
CA PRO A 183 -1.44 17.19 20.13
C PRO A 183 -1.54 16.52 18.76
N SER A 184 -2.28 15.42 18.64
CA SER A 184 -2.44 14.68 17.39
C SER A 184 -3.43 15.30 16.41
N SER A 185 -4.10 16.38 16.84
CA SER A 185 -5.13 17.11 16.11
C SER A 185 -4.80 18.58 15.93
N ALA A 186 -3.68 19.02 16.48
CA ALA A 186 -3.24 20.41 16.53
C ALA A 186 -3.01 21.01 15.13
N PHE A 187 -2.79 20.18 14.12
CA PHE A 187 -2.56 20.61 12.73
C PHE A 187 -3.68 20.21 11.76
N GLY A 188 -4.77 19.63 12.28
CA GLY A 188 -5.80 18.98 11.47
C GLY A 188 -5.32 17.65 10.90
N HIS A 189 -6.10 17.08 9.99
CA HIS A 189 -5.74 15.86 9.25
C HIS A 189 -6.53 15.80 7.95
N THR A 190 -6.13 14.92 7.04
CA THR A 190 -6.88 14.70 5.80
C THR A 190 -7.34 13.26 5.68
N LEU A 191 -8.47 13.06 5.02
CA LEU A 191 -8.93 11.75 4.56
C LEU A 191 -9.54 11.90 3.17
N LEU A 192 -9.64 10.80 2.43
CA LEU A 192 -10.21 10.78 1.09
C LEU A 192 -11.60 10.17 1.13
N ARG A 193 -12.63 10.95 0.80
CA ARG A 193 -13.98 10.42 0.62
C ARG A 193 -14.16 9.98 -0.83
N VAL A 194 -14.86 8.86 -0.95
CA VAL A 194 -15.09 8.12 -2.17
C VAL A 194 -16.56 8.35 -2.55
N ASP A 195 -16.79 9.27 -3.50
CA ASP A 195 -18.09 9.84 -3.83
C ASP A 195 -18.69 9.27 -5.12
N ARG A 196 -20.02 9.35 -5.24
CA ARG A 196 -20.77 9.08 -6.48
C ARG A 196 -21.24 10.39 -7.11
N LEU A 197 -21.55 10.39 -8.40
CA LEU A 197 -22.15 11.56 -9.04
C LEU A 197 -23.56 11.85 -8.47
N ASN A 198 -23.97 13.12 -8.57
CA ASN A 198 -25.32 13.59 -8.29
C ASN A 198 -25.87 13.30 -6.87
N GLN A 199 -25.00 13.26 -5.85
CA GLN A 199 -25.41 13.03 -4.46
C GLN A 199 -25.83 14.30 -3.73
N ASN A 200 -26.93 14.20 -2.98
CA ASN A 200 -27.35 15.21 -2.02
C ASN A 200 -26.50 15.12 -0.72
N PRO A 201 -26.61 16.10 0.21
CA PRO A 201 -25.83 16.08 1.45
C PRO A 201 -26.00 14.83 2.32
N GLU A 202 -27.20 14.27 2.39
CA GLU A 202 -27.53 13.13 3.25
C GLU A 202 -26.93 11.83 2.72
N THR A 203 -27.13 11.56 1.43
CA THR A 203 -26.59 10.38 0.74
C THR A 203 -25.06 10.37 0.73
N ARG A 204 -24.43 11.56 0.71
CA ARG A 204 -22.98 11.71 0.79
C ARG A 204 -22.39 11.29 2.15
N MET A 205 -23.18 11.36 3.23
CA MET A 205 -22.74 10.86 4.54
C MET A 205 -22.55 9.35 4.56
N LEU A 206 -23.26 8.64 3.68
CA LEU A 206 -23.24 7.18 3.57
C LEU A 206 -22.06 6.66 2.72
N ASN A 207 -21.27 7.56 2.13
CA ASN A 207 -20.11 7.20 1.34
C ASN A 207 -19.00 6.60 2.20
N MET A 208 -18.05 5.94 1.53
CA MET A 208 -16.87 5.40 2.17
C MET A 208 -15.75 6.43 2.20
N SER A 209 -14.83 6.25 3.14
CA SER A 209 -13.61 7.05 3.23
C SER A 209 -12.39 6.16 3.35
N ILE A 210 -11.31 6.56 2.71
CA ILE A 210 -9.97 6.02 2.85
C ILE A 210 -9.21 6.96 3.80
N ASN A 211 -8.77 6.44 4.93
CA ASN A 211 -8.05 7.20 5.94
C ASN A 211 -6.73 6.52 6.29
N PHE A 212 -5.70 7.32 6.57
CA PHE A 212 -4.46 6.85 7.14
C PHE A 212 -4.36 7.29 8.59
N ALA A 213 -4.11 6.36 9.51
CA ALA A 213 -4.03 6.65 10.93
C ALA A 213 -3.05 5.71 11.65
N ALA A 214 -2.47 6.21 12.73
CA ALA A 214 -1.67 5.41 13.66
C ALA A 214 -2.55 4.40 14.42
N GLU A 215 -2.05 3.18 14.57
CA GLU A 215 -2.57 2.20 15.52
C GLU A 215 -1.91 2.41 16.87
N VAL A 216 -2.69 2.94 17.82
CA VAL A 216 -2.22 3.28 19.17
C VAL A 216 -2.83 2.29 20.15
N PRO A 217 -2.02 1.52 20.90
CA PRO A 217 -2.54 0.64 21.94
C PRO A 217 -3.31 1.40 23.01
N GLU A 218 -4.37 0.79 23.57
CA GLU A 218 -5.27 1.43 24.53
C GLU A 218 -4.60 1.86 25.84
N ASN A 219 -3.45 1.27 26.18
CA ASN A 219 -2.74 1.46 27.44
C ASN A 219 -1.49 2.37 27.34
N VAL A 220 -1.35 3.15 26.27
CA VAL A 220 -0.22 4.08 26.12
C VAL A 220 -0.42 5.31 27.03
N SER A 221 0.58 5.60 27.87
CA SER A 221 0.58 6.81 28.71
C SER A 221 0.70 8.08 27.87
N THR A 222 0.22 9.22 28.37
CA THR A 222 0.31 10.51 27.65
C THR A 222 1.75 10.88 27.23
N PRO A 223 2.79 10.74 28.09
CA PRO A 223 4.17 10.95 27.65
C PRO A 223 4.62 9.92 26.60
N GLY A 224 4.23 8.64 26.75
CA GLY A 224 4.53 7.59 25.78
C GLY A 224 3.87 7.84 24.42
N TYR A 225 2.69 8.44 24.40
CA TYR A 225 1.99 8.84 23.17
C TYR A 225 2.75 9.92 22.41
N ILE A 226 3.24 10.94 23.14
CA ILE A 226 4.00 12.04 22.55
C ILE A 226 5.35 11.53 22.04
N ILE A 227 6.12 10.81 22.87
CA ILE A 227 7.44 10.30 22.47
C ILE A 227 7.30 9.30 21.32
N GLY A 228 6.34 8.38 21.38
CA GLY A 228 6.05 7.45 20.31
C GLY A 228 5.68 8.14 19.00
N GLY A 229 4.81 9.15 19.05
CA GLY A 229 4.40 9.92 17.87
C GLY A 229 5.52 10.77 17.25
N LEU A 230 6.47 11.25 18.06
CA LEU A 230 7.64 11.99 17.59
C LEU A 230 8.72 11.06 17.00
N ALA A 231 8.86 9.86 17.54
CA ALA A 231 9.91 8.91 17.19
C ALA A 231 9.51 7.85 16.15
N GLY A 232 8.26 7.83 15.68
CA GLY A 232 7.79 6.83 14.71
C GLY A 232 7.31 5.52 15.33
N GLY A 233 7.01 5.51 16.63
CA GLY A 233 6.75 4.29 17.42
C GLY A 233 5.37 3.64 17.21
N PHE A 234 4.57 4.08 16.24
CA PHE A 234 3.25 3.53 15.95
C PHE A 234 3.15 3.06 14.50
N GLU A 235 2.44 1.97 14.26
CA GLU A 235 2.16 1.53 12.89
C GLU A 235 1.04 2.40 12.28
N GLY A 236 1.36 3.12 11.21
CA GLY A 236 0.40 3.82 10.37
C GLY A 236 -0.22 2.88 9.32
N LYS A 237 -1.55 2.85 9.21
CA LYS A 237 -2.26 1.99 8.26
C LYS A 237 -3.37 2.74 7.52
N PHE A 238 -3.57 2.34 6.26
CA PHE A 238 -4.78 2.71 5.52
C PHE A 238 -5.96 1.87 5.98
N ARG A 239 -7.10 2.53 6.15
CA ARG A 239 -8.38 1.91 6.48
C ARG A 239 -9.47 2.46 5.58
N ILE A 240 -10.49 1.63 5.37
CA ILE A 240 -11.70 2.01 4.65
C ILE A 240 -12.85 1.96 5.64
N LEU A 241 -13.43 3.12 5.91
CA LEU A 241 -14.43 3.32 6.96
C LEU A 241 -15.63 4.11 6.41
N PRO A 242 -16.85 3.84 6.88
CA PRO A 242 -18.01 4.66 6.54
C PRO A 242 -17.78 6.12 6.96
N TYR A 243 -18.04 7.06 6.06
CA TYR A 243 -17.73 8.47 6.27
C TYR A 243 -18.55 9.08 7.43
N TYR A 244 -19.80 8.65 7.63
CA TYR A 244 -20.63 9.15 8.74
C TYR A 244 -19.98 8.94 10.13
N MET A 245 -19.18 7.87 10.30
CA MET A 245 -18.46 7.62 11.56
C MET A 245 -17.44 8.73 11.82
N LYS A 246 -16.70 9.14 10.79
CA LYS A 246 -15.75 10.24 10.86
C LYS A 246 -16.42 11.59 10.97
N LEU A 247 -17.55 11.80 10.28
CA LEU A 247 -18.32 13.03 10.41
C LEU A 247 -18.85 13.23 11.83
N ARG A 248 -19.33 12.15 12.47
CA ARG A 248 -19.78 12.16 13.86
C ARG A 248 -18.65 12.53 14.82
N GLU A 249 -17.48 11.91 14.66
CA GLU A 249 -16.27 12.24 15.42
C GLU A 249 -15.94 13.74 15.30
N TYR A 250 -15.82 14.28 14.08
CA TYR A 250 -15.38 15.66 13.90
C TYR A 250 -16.43 16.72 14.28
N ARG A 251 -17.71 16.45 14.04
CA ARG A 251 -18.77 17.44 14.30
C ARG A 251 -19.31 17.40 15.72
N GLN A 252 -19.50 16.20 16.29
CA GLN A 252 -20.15 16.05 17.59
C GLN A 252 -19.15 15.98 18.73
N ILE A 253 -17.98 15.36 18.52
CA ILE A 253 -16.98 15.21 19.59
C ILE A 253 -16.03 16.40 19.54
N ASP A 254 -15.47 16.69 18.37
CA ASP A 254 -14.41 17.70 18.28
C ASP A 254 -14.92 19.12 17.95
N SER A 255 -16.15 19.26 17.46
CA SER A 255 -16.73 20.53 17.01
C SER A 255 -15.81 21.30 16.03
N ARG A 256 -15.35 20.63 14.97
CA ARG A 256 -14.46 21.22 13.96
C ARG A 256 -15.19 21.73 12.73
N ASP A 257 -14.61 22.77 12.13
CA ASP A 257 -14.93 23.14 10.76
C ASP A 257 -14.42 22.07 9.79
N ILE A 258 -15.18 21.83 8.73
CA ILE A 258 -14.84 20.82 7.72
C ILE A 258 -14.79 21.48 6.35
N TRP A 259 -13.64 21.31 5.69
CA TRP A 259 -13.46 21.68 4.29
C TRP A 259 -13.44 20.43 3.42
N GLU A 260 -14.01 20.53 2.24
CA GLU A 260 -14.07 19.44 1.27
C GLU A 260 -13.60 19.93 -0.08
N TYR A 261 -12.58 19.28 -0.62
CA TYR A 261 -11.90 19.62 -1.86
C TYR A 261 -12.14 18.47 -2.85
N GLN A 262 -13.14 18.65 -3.70
CA GLN A 262 -13.41 17.71 -4.78
C GLN A 262 -12.25 17.77 -5.78
N LEU A 263 -11.63 16.62 -6.06
CA LEU A 263 -10.49 16.55 -6.96
C LEU A 263 -10.96 16.55 -8.42
N ASP A 264 -10.18 17.20 -9.29
CA ASP A 264 -10.33 17.12 -10.73
C ASP A 264 -9.44 15.99 -11.27
N LEU A 265 -10.03 14.80 -11.38
CA LEU A 265 -9.36 13.57 -11.80
C LEU A 265 -10.14 12.91 -12.92
N GLU A 266 -9.40 12.35 -13.88
CA GLU A 266 -9.98 11.51 -14.92
C GLU A 266 -10.40 10.13 -14.37
N PRO A 267 -11.38 9.45 -14.99
CA PRO A 267 -11.85 8.14 -14.54
C PRO A 267 -10.73 7.10 -14.37
N GLU A 268 -9.72 7.10 -15.25
CA GLU A 268 -8.58 6.20 -15.20
C GLU A 268 -7.69 6.48 -13.99
N GLN A 269 -7.51 7.76 -13.62
CA GLN A 269 -6.77 8.15 -12.43
C GLN A 269 -7.50 7.68 -11.16
N ILE A 270 -8.82 7.83 -11.12
CA ILE A 270 -9.65 7.36 -10.01
C ILE A 270 -9.55 5.84 -9.88
N ASP A 271 -9.70 5.08 -10.96
CA ASP A 271 -9.58 3.61 -10.94
C ASP A 271 -8.19 3.17 -10.45
N MET A 272 -7.12 3.83 -10.91
CA MET A 272 -5.75 3.52 -10.47
C MET A 272 -5.55 3.81 -8.97
N ILE A 273 -6.05 4.95 -8.47
CA ILE A 273 -5.99 5.29 -7.04
C ILE A 273 -6.73 4.24 -6.20
N LEU A 274 -7.93 3.82 -6.62
CA LEU A 274 -8.74 2.84 -5.87
C LEU A 274 -8.11 1.43 -5.92
N ARG A 275 -7.54 1.02 -7.05
CA ARG A 275 -6.73 -0.20 -7.13
C ARG A 275 -5.55 -0.15 -6.17
N HIS A 276 -4.84 0.97 -6.14
CA HIS A 276 -3.69 1.15 -5.26
C HIS A 276 -4.12 1.13 -3.79
N ALA A 277 -5.21 1.81 -3.45
CA ALA A 277 -5.80 1.79 -2.11
C ALA A 277 -6.14 0.37 -1.63
N TYR A 278 -6.61 -0.50 -2.53
CA TYR A 278 -6.82 -1.92 -2.22
C TYR A 278 -5.52 -2.65 -1.85
N GLU A 279 -4.42 -2.40 -2.57
CA GLU A 279 -3.11 -2.97 -2.24
C GLU A 279 -2.57 -2.44 -0.90
N MET A 280 -2.87 -1.19 -0.57
CA MET A 280 -2.42 -0.53 0.66
C MET A 280 -3.06 -1.10 1.93
N LEU A 281 -4.15 -1.86 1.83
CA LEU A 281 -4.82 -2.47 2.99
C LEU A 281 -3.94 -3.48 3.76
N ILE A 282 -2.86 -3.97 3.15
CA ILE A 282 -1.90 -4.89 3.79
C ILE A 282 -0.58 -4.22 4.18
N ALA A 283 -0.41 -2.95 3.84
CA ALA A 283 0.77 -2.17 4.11
C ALA A 283 0.66 -1.49 5.48
N HIS A 284 1.82 -1.25 6.10
CA HIS A 284 1.98 -0.37 7.24
C HIS A 284 3.28 0.41 7.08
N TYR A 285 3.38 1.50 7.81
CA TYR A 285 4.48 2.45 7.81
C TYR A 285 4.77 2.87 9.25
N ASP A 286 6.00 3.26 9.56
CA ASP A 286 6.31 3.96 10.80
C ASP A 286 5.62 5.34 10.81
N TYR A 287 4.75 5.60 11.79
CA TYR A 287 3.93 6.82 11.83
C TYR A 287 4.61 7.92 12.65
N TYR A 288 4.95 9.02 12.00
CA TYR A 288 5.47 10.23 12.64
C TYR A 288 4.41 11.34 12.67
N PHE A 289 4.40 12.20 13.70
CA PHE A 289 3.42 13.28 13.79
C PHE A 289 3.69 14.41 12.78
N PHE A 290 4.96 14.69 12.54
CA PHE A 290 5.40 15.85 11.76
C PHE A 290 5.85 15.52 10.33
N SER A 291 6.29 14.30 10.09
CA SER A 291 6.63 13.71 8.78
C SER A 291 5.78 12.45 8.60
N GLU A 292 5.61 11.93 7.39
CA GLU A 292 5.00 10.58 7.17
C GLU A 292 3.66 10.37 7.93
N ASN A 293 2.87 11.43 8.03
CA ASN A 293 1.60 11.44 8.75
C ASN A 293 0.41 11.15 7.81
N CYS A 294 -0.80 11.22 8.35
CA CYS A 294 -2.06 11.05 7.60
C CYS A 294 -2.13 11.84 6.29
N SER A 295 -1.63 13.07 6.26
CA SER A 295 -1.72 13.93 5.08
C SER A 295 -0.64 13.59 4.06
N TYR A 296 0.55 13.22 4.55
CA TYR A 296 1.63 12.76 3.70
C TYR A 296 1.27 11.47 2.96
N HIS A 297 0.85 10.43 3.69
CA HIS A 297 0.52 9.15 3.06
C HIS A 297 -0.74 9.23 2.20
N LEU A 298 -1.68 10.13 2.51
CA LEU A 298 -2.79 10.39 1.59
C LEU A 298 -2.32 10.95 0.26
N LEU A 299 -1.40 11.91 0.25
CA LEU A 299 -0.79 12.38 -1.00
C LEU A 299 0.01 11.27 -1.69
N SER A 300 0.76 10.45 -0.95
CA SER A 300 1.51 9.30 -1.51
C SER A 300 0.58 8.27 -2.17
N LEU A 301 -0.64 8.10 -1.65
CA LEU A 301 -1.68 7.29 -2.28
C LEU A 301 -2.15 7.91 -3.60
N LEU A 302 -2.21 9.24 -3.70
CA LEU A 302 -2.62 9.97 -4.91
C LEU A 302 -1.52 10.05 -5.98
N ASP A 303 -0.24 9.85 -5.61
CA ASP A 303 0.89 9.93 -6.54
C ASP A 303 0.76 9.01 -7.76
N VAL A 304 0.05 7.89 -7.65
CA VAL A 304 -0.21 6.98 -8.79
C VAL A 304 -1.04 7.61 -9.91
N ALA A 305 -1.77 8.70 -9.63
CA ALA A 305 -2.44 9.51 -10.65
C ALA A 305 -1.51 10.55 -11.29
N PHE A 306 -0.37 10.86 -10.66
CA PHE A 306 0.58 11.90 -11.08
C PHE A 306 2.04 11.44 -11.00
N PRO A 307 2.40 10.27 -11.55
CA PRO A 307 3.68 9.62 -11.24
C PRO A 307 4.90 10.42 -11.70
N GLU A 308 4.78 11.22 -12.77
CA GLU A 308 5.87 12.06 -13.29
C GLU A 308 6.17 13.28 -12.41
N ARG A 309 5.17 13.73 -11.64
CA ARG A 309 5.29 14.86 -10.72
C ARG A 309 4.61 14.48 -9.40
N PRO A 310 5.21 13.60 -8.59
CA PRO A 310 4.67 13.22 -7.30
C PRO A 310 4.31 14.45 -6.45
N LEU A 311 3.22 14.36 -5.70
CA LEU A 311 2.73 15.40 -4.81
C LEU A 311 3.63 15.51 -3.58
N ILE A 312 4.15 14.38 -3.09
CA ILE A 312 4.92 14.35 -1.84
C ILE A 312 6.35 14.83 -1.97
N ASP A 313 6.85 15.05 -3.19
CA ASP A 313 8.18 15.65 -3.41
C ASP A 313 8.27 17.10 -2.88
N GLN A 314 7.14 17.74 -2.59
CA GLN A 314 7.09 19.06 -1.94
C GLN A 314 7.25 19.00 -0.41
N PHE A 315 7.30 17.80 0.17
CA PHE A 315 7.32 17.60 1.63
C PHE A 315 8.52 16.75 2.07
N PRO A 316 9.77 17.20 1.85
CA PRO A 316 10.96 16.40 2.14
C PRO A 316 11.29 16.26 3.63
N LEU A 317 10.73 17.12 4.48
CA LEU A 317 11.09 17.19 5.91
C LEU A 317 9.86 17.16 6.82
N TRP A 318 8.84 17.98 6.55
CA TRP A 318 7.65 18.11 7.38
C TRP A 318 6.41 18.15 6.49
N THR A 319 5.29 17.64 6.98
CA THR A 319 4.00 17.70 6.29
C THR A 319 2.95 18.30 7.20
N ILE A 320 2.62 19.56 6.99
CA ILE A 320 1.48 20.19 7.65
C ILE A 320 0.23 19.95 6.77
N PRO A 321 -0.87 19.42 7.31
CA PRO A 321 -2.07 19.10 6.54
C PRO A 321 -2.65 20.24 5.70
N ILE A 322 -2.55 21.50 6.13
CA ILE A 322 -3.02 22.63 5.32
C ILE A 322 -2.17 22.83 4.06
N ASP A 323 -0.88 22.51 4.11
CA ASP A 323 0.02 22.66 2.98
C ASP A 323 -0.24 21.57 1.92
N THR A 324 -0.71 20.39 2.32
CA THR A 324 -1.13 19.36 1.35
C THR A 324 -2.32 19.83 0.52
N ILE A 325 -3.27 20.54 1.14
CA ILE A 325 -4.39 21.16 0.43
C ILE A 325 -3.92 22.26 -0.52
N ARG A 326 -2.99 23.13 -0.07
CA ARG A 326 -2.41 24.19 -0.93
C ARG A 326 -1.69 23.60 -2.14
N VAL A 327 -1.02 22.45 -2.00
CA VAL A 327 -0.38 21.74 -3.10
C VAL A 327 -1.40 21.24 -4.13
N LEU A 328 -2.53 20.69 -3.68
CA LEU A 328 -3.59 20.26 -4.59
C LEU A 328 -4.18 21.44 -5.36
N ASP A 329 -4.45 22.55 -4.67
CA ASP A 329 -5.03 23.77 -5.26
C ASP A 329 -4.08 24.45 -6.24
N SER A 330 -2.81 24.67 -5.85
CA SER A 330 -1.79 25.30 -6.70
C SER A 330 -1.46 24.51 -7.98
N ARG A 331 -1.70 23.20 -7.98
CA ARG A 331 -1.55 22.35 -9.17
C ARG A 331 -2.83 22.26 -10.00
N GLY A 332 -3.89 23.00 -9.64
CA GLY A 332 -5.18 22.98 -10.35
C GLY A 332 -5.94 21.68 -10.19
N LEU A 333 -5.65 20.87 -9.16
CA LEU A 333 -6.27 19.57 -8.94
C LEU A 333 -7.58 19.65 -8.16
N VAL A 334 -8.02 20.86 -7.78
CA VAL A 334 -9.25 21.09 -7.02
C VAL A 334 -10.33 21.62 -7.95
N LYS A 335 -11.39 20.85 -8.14
CA LYS A 335 -12.55 21.20 -8.96
C LYS A 335 -13.55 22.08 -8.21
N LYS A 336 -13.79 21.76 -6.93
CA LYS A 336 -14.82 22.41 -6.12
C LYS A 336 -14.46 22.36 -4.63
N VAL A 337 -14.70 23.47 -3.95
CA VAL A 337 -14.51 23.59 -2.49
C VAL A 337 -15.87 23.72 -1.81
N ARG A 338 -16.05 23.01 -0.68
CA ARG A 338 -17.21 23.18 0.21
C ARG A 338 -16.75 23.35 1.65
N TYR A 339 -17.35 24.32 2.34
CA TYR A 339 -17.15 24.56 3.76
C TYR A 339 -18.39 24.14 4.56
N THR A 340 -18.16 23.50 5.70
CA THR A 340 -19.19 23.19 6.70
C THR A 340 -18.71 23.73 8.06
N PRO A 341 -19.43 24.69 8.67
CA PRO A 341 -19.02 25.26 9.96
C PRO A 341 -19.21 24.26 11.11
N SER A 342 -18.40 24.41 12.16
CA SER A 342 -18.55 23.67 13.40
C SER A 342 -19.87 23.98 14.13
N MET A 343 -20.31 23.05 14.97
CA MET A 343 -21.47 23.27 15.85
C MET A 343 -21.26 24.49 16.75
N THR A 344 -20.06 24.66 17.31
CA THR A 344 -19.70 25.82 18.12
C THR A 344 -19.84 27.14 17.34
N ARG A 345 -19.41 27.18 16.08
CA ARG A 345 -19.54 28.38 15.24
C ARG A 345 -21.01 28.67 14.90
N ILE A 346 -21.80 27.64 14.62
CA ILE A 346 -23.25 27.77 14.40
C ILE A 346 -23.94 28.34 15.66
N ILE A 347 -23.64 27.79 16.85
CA ILE A 347 -24.23 28.25 18.11
C ILE A 347 -23.85 29.71 18.40
N LYS A 348 -22.56 30.07 18.29
CA LYS A 348 -22.09 31.45 18.48
C LYS A 348 -22.73 32.41 17.49
N GLN A 349 -22.92 32.00 16.24
CA GLN A 349 -23.61 32.83 15.25
C GLN A 349 -25.07 33.04 15.62
N ARG A 350 -25.78 32.02 16.10
CA ARG A 350 -27.17 32.15 16.56
C ARG A 350 -27.30 33.05 17.79
N GLN A 351 -26.38 32.95 18.75
CA GLN A 351 -26.36 33.85 19.93
C GLN A 351 -26.26 35.31 19.51
N ARG A 352 -25.34 35.64 18.59
CA ARG A 352 -25.17 37.01 18.06
C ARG A 352 -26.36 37.59 17.29
N VAL A 353 -27.33 36.75 16.90
CA VAL A 353 -28.55 37.18 16.22
C VAL A 353 -29.69 37.41 17.22
N LEU A 354 -29.55 36.87 18.44
CA LEU A 354 -30.50 37.03 19.54
C LEU A 354 -30.11 38.20 20.47
N ASP A 355 -28.83 38.57 20.48
CA ASP A 355 -28.30 39.82 21.06
C ASP A 355 -28.40 40.96 20.04
#